data_AF-A0A956E910-F1
#
_entry.id   AF-A0A956E910-F1
#
_cell.length_a   1.000
_cell.length_b   1.000
_cell.length_c   1.000
_cell.angle_alpha   90.00
_cell.angle_beta   90.00
_cell.angle_gamma   90.00
#
_symmetry.space_group_name_H-M   'P 1'
#
loop_
_entity.id
_entity.type
_entity.pdbx_description
1 polymer ?
#
loop_
_entity_poly.entity_id
_entity_poly.type
_entity_poly.pdbx_seq_one_letter_code
_entity_poly.pdbx_strand_id
1 'polypeptide(L)'
;MLTKFIIDEVVDRALAEDLAGEDLTTMATVSPETRARATAKAKSELVVCGGDVFKRVFKRLANDLSFEVCEADGNLVKPGTPIWRVEGSARPILMAERTALNLVQRMSGTATLARRYVEAVPPGSKTRIVDTRKTTPGLRALERYAVRCGGAHNHRDTLGSA
;
A
#
# COMPACT_ATOMS: atom_id res chain seq x y z
N MET A 1 -7.00 -0.83 -12.27
CA MET A 1 -6.38 -1.88 -11.45
C MET A 1 -4.87 -1.82 -11.66
N LEU A 2 -4.06 -2.01 -10.62
CA LEU A 2 -2.60 -2.09 -10.76
C LEU A 2 -2.23 -3.45 -11.35
N THR A 3 -1.35 -3.48 -12.36
CA THR A 3 -0.88 -4.75 -12.91
C THR A 3 0.14 -5.38 -11.96
N LYS A 4 0.13 -6.71 -11.83
CA LYS A 4 1.11 -7.45 -11.03
C LYS A 4 2.56 -7.08 -11.39
N PHE A 5 2.86 -6.94 -12.69
CA PHE A 5 4.19 -6.56 -13.17
C PHE A 5 4.72 -5.26 -12.53
N ILE A 6 3.91 -4.20 -12.54
CA ILE A 6 4.28 -2.91 -11.92
C ILE A 6 4.43 -3.01 -10.40
N ILE A 7 3.55 -3.76 -9.73
CA ILE A 7 3.68 -3.98 -8.27
C ILE A 7 5.00 -4.71 -7.98
N ASP A 8 5.29 -5.75 -8.75
CA ASP A 8 6.50 -6.56 -8.65
C ASP A 8 7.76 -5.69 -8.76
N GLU A 9 7.86 -4.83 -9.77
CA GLU A 9 9.02 -3.94 -9.95
C GLU A 9 9.25 -3.00 -8.76
N VAL A 10 8.19 -2.41 -8.21
CA VAL A 10 8.31 -1.48 -7.08
C VAL A 10 8.67 -2.23 -5.80
N VAL A 11 7.99 -3.36 -5.56
CA VAL A 11 8.22 -4.19 -4.38
C VAL A 11 9.63 -4.77 -4.38
N ASP A 12 10.11 -5.28 -5.51
CA ASP A 12 11.44 -5.89 -5.60
C ASP A 12 12.54 -4.84 -5.35
N ARG A 13 12.38 -3.62 -5.85
CA ARG A 13 13.30 -2.52 -5.55
C ARG A 13 13.27 -2.12 -4.08
N ALA A 14 12.09 -1.99 -3.49
CA ALA A 14 11.95 -1.60 -2.09
C ALA A 14 12.49 -2.67 -1.13
N LEU A 15 12.26 -3.95 -1.43
CA LEU A 15 12.84 -5.06 -0.67
C LEU A 15 14.36 -5.13 -0.85
N ALA A 16 14.89 -4.89 -2.05
CA ALA A 16 16.33 -4.86 -2.25
C ALA A 16 17.02 -3.70 -1.49
N GLU A 17 16.32 -2.59 -1.27
CA GLU A 17 16.80 -1.48 -0.43
C GLU A 17 16.84 -1.87 1.05
N ASP A 18 15.76 -2.45 1.58
CA ASP A 18 15.58 -2.73 3.02
C ASP A 18 16.31 -4.03 3.45
N LEU A 19 16.40 -5.01 2.54
CA LEU A 19 17.05 -6.31 2.74
C LEU A 19 18.39 -6.40 1.99
N ALA A 20 19.15 -5.30 1.93
CA ALA A 20 20.53 -5.33 1.46
C ALA A 20 21.42 -6.10 2.47
N GLY A 21 21.25 -7.43 2.54
CA GLY A 21 21.82 -8.32 3.54
C GLY A 21 20.76 -9.23 4.18
N GLU A 22 21.04 -9.71 5.40
CA GLU A 22 20.07 -10.45 6.21
C GLU A 22 19.58 -9.59 7.38
N ASP A 23 18.32 -9.75 7.78
CA ASP A 23 17.83 -9.20 9.05
C ASP A 23 18.40 -10.02 10.21
N LEU A 24 19.62 -9.68 10.62
CA LEU A 24 20.36 -10.35 11.68
C LEU A 24 19.59 -10.39 13.01
N THR A 25 18.80 -9.35 13.30
CA THR A 25 18.02 -9.28 14.53
C THR A 25 16.93 -10.33 14.53
N THR A 26 16.13 -10.40 13.46
CA THR A 26 15.09 -11.42 13.31
C THR A 26 15.70 -12.83 13.29
N MET A 27 16.82 -13.02 12.60
CA MET A 27 17.50 -14.32 12.54
C MET A 27 18.04 -14.78 13.90
N ALA A 28 18.55 -13.85 14.72
CA ALA A 28 19.10 -14.16 16.03
C ALA A 28 18.05 -14.32 17.14
N THR A 29 16.89 -13.67 17.01
CA THR A 29 15.90 -13.59 18.11
C THR A 29 14.62 -14.39 17.86
N VAL A 30 14.36 -14.82 16.63
CA VAL A 30 13.12 -15.53 16.26
C VAL A 30 13.48 -16.90 15.68
N SER A 31 12.91 -17.98 16.24
CA SER A 31 13.15 -19.33 15.71
C SER A 31 12.50 -19.49 14.32
N PRO A 32 13.09 -20.28 13.40
CA PRO A 32 12.51 -20.56 12.08
C PRO A 32 11.10 -21.18 12.14
N GLU A 33 10.81 -21.94 13.20
CA GLU A 33 9.55 -22.66 13.42
C GLU A 33 8.46 -21.76 14.02
N THR A 34 8.83 -20.55 14.46
CA THR A 34 7.90 -19.62 15.09
C THR A 34 6.85 -19.15 14.09
N ARG A 35 5.58 -19.32 14.43
CA ARG A 35 4.43 -18.79 13.68
C ARG A 35 3.91 -17.52 14.34
N ALA A 36 3.45 -16.57 13.53
CA ALA A 36 2.87 -15.33 14.03
C ALA A 36 1.64 -14.93 13.22
N ARG A 37 0.79 -14.12 13.86
CA ARG A 37 -0.31 -13.39 13.23
C ARG A 37 -0.11 -11.90 13.49
N ALA A 38 -0.02 -11.10 12.43
CA ALA A 38 0.08 -9.65 12.50
C ALA A 38 -1.19 -9.00 11.96
N THR A 39 -1.55 -7.85 12.52
CA THR A 39 -2.71 -7.05 12.10
C THR A 39 -2.26 -5.61 11.83
N ALA A 40 -2.39 -5.18 10.58
CA ALA A 40 -2.23 -3.77 10.21
C ALA A 40 -3.49 -3.00 10.64
N LYS A 41 -3.33 -1.99 11.50
CA LYS A 41 -4.42 -1.15 11.99
C LYS A 41 -4.22 0.30 11.57
N ALA A 42 -5.31 1.00 11.29
CA ALA A 42 -5.30 2.43 11.08
C ALA A 42 -4.87 3.14 12.37
N LYS A 43 -3.91 4.07 12.29
CA LYS A 43 -3.51 4.94 13.43
C LYS A 43 -4.09 6.34 13.35
N SER A 44 -4.73 6.68 12.24
CA SER A 44 -5.47 7.92 12.00
C SER A 44 -6.72 7.58 11.20
N GLU A 45 -7.65 8.53 11.08
CA GLU A 45 -8.65 8.43 10.02
C GLU A 45 -7.95 8.45 8.66
N LEU A 46 -8.30 7.52 7.77
CA LEU A 46 -7.66 7.39 6.47
C LEU A 46 -8.55 6.65 5.47
N VAL A 47 -8.23 6.82 4.19
CA VAL A 47 -8.73 6.02 3.08
C VAL A 47 -7.79 4.85 2.85
N VAL A 48 -8.31 3.63 2.99
CA VAL A 48 -7.54 2.40 2.78
C VAL A 48 -7.10 2.31 1.32
N CYS A 49 -5.82 2.08 1.07
CA CYS A 49 -5.31 1.90 -0.27
C CYS A 49 -4.03 1.05 -0.30
N GLY A 50 -3.96 0.11 -1.23
CA GLY A 50 -2.76 -0.67 -1.52
C GLY A 50 -2.81 -2.10 -1.00
N GLY A 51 -3.98 -2.70 -0.77
CA GLY A 51 -4.08 -4.08 -0.27
C GLY A 51 -3.31 -5.11 -1.09
N ASP A 52 -3.33 -5.00 -2.42
CA ASP A 52 -2.54 -5.88 -3.30
C ASP A 52 -1.02 -5.66 -3.17
N VAL A 53 -0.60 -4.40 -2.97
CA VAL A 53 0.81 -4.04 -2.76
C VAL A 53 1.27 -4.58 -1.40
N PHE A 54 0.49 -4.37 -0.34
CA PHE A 54 0.73 -4.92 0.99
C PHE A 54 0.98 -6.43 0.89
N LYS A 55 0.00 -7.18 0.38
CA LYS A 55 0.07 -8.63 0.22
C LYS A 55 1.29 -9.05 -0.60
N ARG A 56 1.62 -8.29 -1.65
CA ARG A 56 2.71 -8.67 -2.55
C ARG A 56 4.07 -8.61 -1.89
N VAL A 57 4.34 -7.62 -1.04
CA VAL A 57 5.59 -7.50 -0.29
C VAL A 57 5.85 -8.76 0.54
N PHE A 58 4.87 -9.19 1.35
CA PHE A 58 5.01 -10.42 2.14
C PHE A 58 5.17 -11.66 1.27
N LYS A 59 4.40 -11.78 0.17
CA LYS A 59 4.49 -12.91 -0.77
C LYS A 59 5.80 -12.98 -1.54
N ARG A 60 6.62 -11.92 -1.55
CA ARG A 60 7.97 -11.98 -2.11
C ARG A 60 8.95 -12.70 -1.19
N LEU A 61 8.72 -12.67 0.13
CA LEU A 61 9.58 -13.30 1.11
C LEU A 61 9.16 -14.73 1.43
N ALA A 62 7.86 -15.02 1.47
CA ALA A 62 7.39 -16.37 1.76
C ALA A 62 6.02 -16.69 1.14
N ASN A 63 5.87 -17.95 0.72
CA ASN A 63 4.65 -18.46 0.08
C ASN A 63 3.65 -19.07 1.08
N ASP A 64 4.08 -19.38 2.31
CA ASP A 64 3.23 -19.99 3.35
C ASP A 64 2.34 -18.98 4.07
N LEU A 65 2.48 -17.68 3.76
CA LEU A 65 1.71 -16.60 4.37
C LEU A 65 0.28 -16.55 3.83
N SER A 66 -0.68 -16.52 4.76
CA SER A 66 -2.10 -16.29 4.51
C SER A 66 -2.47 -14.83 4.80
N PHE A 67 -3.51 -14.32 4.14
CA PHE A 67 -3.91 -12.92 4.23
C PHE A 67 -5.41 -12.79 4.35
N GLU A 68 -5.85 -11.88 5.20
CA GLU A 68 -7.23 -11.45 5.33
C GLU A 68 -7.32 -9.96 5.00
N VAL A 69 -8.28 -9.60 4.13
CA VAL A 69 -8.62 -8.21 3.85
C VAL A 69 -9.83 -7.86 4.71
N CYS A 70 -9.62 -7.07 5.76
CA CYS A 70 -10.70 -6.62 6.63
C CYS A 70 -11.42 -5.41 6.02
N GLU A 71 -10.68 -4.55 5.31
CA GLU A 71 -11.20 -3.34 4.66
C GLU A 71 -10.74 -3.25 3.21
N ALA A 72 -11.65 -2.89 2.31
CA ALA A 72 -11.37 -2.76 0.89
C ALA A 72 -10.70 -1.43 0.56
N ASP A 73 -9.88 -1.42 -0.49
CA ASP A 73 -9.31 -0.18 -1.02
C ASP A 73 -10.42 0.81 -1.40
N GLY A 74 -10.29 2.06 -0.94
CA GLY A 74 -11.28 3.11 -1.09
C GLY A 74 -12.16 3.33 0.14
N ASN A 75 -12.22 2.41 1.10
CA ASN A 75 -12.99 2.60 2.33
C ASN A 75 -12.36 3.70 3.21
N LEU A 76 -13.19 4.56 3.80
CA LEU A 76 -12.78 5.50 4.85
C LEU A 76 -12.91 4.80 6.21
N VAL A 77 -11.83 4.76 6.99
CA VAL A 77 -11.77 4.04 8.26
C VAL A 77 -11.27 4.93 9.39
N LYS A 78 -11.67 4.62 10.62
CA LYS A 78 -11.30 5.34 11.84
C LYS A 78 -10.03 4.76 12.49
N PRO A 79 -9.35 5.50 13.38
CA PRO A 79 -8.24 4.95 14.16
C PRO A 79 -8.65 3.67 14.90
N GLY A 80 -7.76 2.68 14.93
CA GLY A 80 -7.97 1.38 15.55
C GLY A 80 -8.59 0.32 14.63
N THR A 81 -9.19 0.71 13.49
CA THR A 81 -9.78 -0.25 12.54
C THR A 81 -8.72 -1.20 11.98
N PRO A 82 -8.90 -2.54 12.08
CA PRO A 82 -8.09 -3.52 11.38
C PRO A 82 -8.30 -3.38 9.87
N ILE A 83 -7.22 -3.27 9.10
CA ILE A 83 -7.27 -3.12 7.64
C ILE A 83 -6.90 -4.44 6.96
N TRP A 84 -5.76 -5.02 7.34
CA TRP A 84 -5.26 -6.28 6.80
C TRP A 84 -4.70 -7.16 7.92
N ARG A 85 -4.80 -8.48 7.77
CA ARG A 85 -4.10 -9.45 8.61
C ARG A 85 -3.22 -10.35 7.77
N VAL A 86 -2.09 -10.74 8.34
CA VAL A 86 -1.16 -11.73 7.77
C VAL A 86 -0.82 -12.78 8.82
N GLU A 87 -0.77 -14.04 8.43
CA GLU A 87 -0.45 -15.16 9.32
C GLU A 87 0.40 -16.22 8.62
N GLY A 88 1.42 -16.73 9.31
CA GLY A 88 2.36 -17.72 8.81
C GLY A 88 3.67 -17.71 9.59
N SER A 89 4.79 -18.05 8.94
CA SER A 89 6.12 -17.92 9.53
C SER A 89 6.40 -16.49 10.02
N ALA A 90 6.95 -16.36 11.23
CA ALA A 90 7.16 -15.08 11.88
C ALA A 90 8.27 -14.24 11.21
N ARG A 91 9.38 -14.87 10.78
CA ARG A 91 10.52 -14.14 10.20
C ARG A 91 10.13 -13.34 8.94
N PRO A 92 9.45 -13.92 7.93
CA PRO A 92 9.01 -13.16 6.76
C PRO A 92 8.03 -12.03 7.09
N ILE A 93 7.18 -12.21 8.11
CA ILE A 93 6.26 -11.16 8.55
C ILE A 93 7.03 -9.95 9.08
N LEU A 94 8.04 -10.18 9.93
CA LEU A 94 8.86 -9.11 10.51
C LEU A 94 9.73 -8.42 9.46
N MET A 95 10.40 -9.20 8.61
CA MET A 95 11.27 -8.69 7.54
C MET A 95 10.50 -7.84 6.51
N ALA A 96 9.26 -8.21 6.17
CA ALA A 96 8.45 -7.48 5.19
C ALA A 96 7.78 -6.23 5.77
N GLU A 97 7.66 -6.11 7.10
CA GLU A 97 6.77 -5.14 7.75
C GLU A 97 7.04 -3.71 7.29
N ARG A 98 8.30 -3.26 7.38
CA ARG A 98 8.66 -1.86 7.14
C ARG A 98 8.42 -1.47 5.69
N THR A 99 8.92 -2.27 4.76
CA THR A 99 8.68 -2.08 3.32
C THR A 99 7.19 -2.06 2.98
N ALA A 100 6.41 -3.01 3.50
CA ALA A 100 4.97 -3.08 3.25
C ALA A 100 4.23 -1.85 3.77
N LEU A 101 4.50 -1.45 5.02
CA LEU A 101 3.87 -0.30 5.65
C LEU A 101 4.25 1.02 4.95
N ASN A 102 5.51 1.21 4.59
CA ASN A 102 5.96 2.43 3.93
C ASN A 102 5.21 2.67 2.59
N LEU A 103 5.06 1.61 1.79
CA LEU A 103 4.35 1.70 0.50
C LEU A 103 2.87 2.02 0.71
N VAL A 104 2.16 1.27 1.56
CA VAL A 104 0.71 1.46 1.72
C VAL A 104 0.34 2.69 2.53
N GLN A 105 1.20 3.16 3.43
CA GLN A 105 1.01 4.45 4.11
C GLN A 105 1.08 5.60 3.10
N ARG A 106 2.04 5.56 2.16
CA ARG A 106 2.12 6.55 1.08
C ARG A 106 0.87 6.53 0.21
N MET A 107 0.45 5.34 -0.21
CA MET A 107 -0.77 5.17 -1.03
C MET A 107 -2.02 5.65 -0.29
N SER A 108 -2.22 5.22 0.95
CA SER A 108 -3.36 5.62 1.78
C SER A 108 -3.35 7.13 2.07
N GLY A 109 -2.18 7.73 2.27
CA GLY A 109 -2.02 9.18 2.42
C GLY A 109 -2.47 9.95 1.17
N THR A 110 -2.04 9.51 -0.03
CA THR A 110 -2.49 10.09 -1.30
C THR A 110 -4.00 9.93 -1.49
N ALA A 111 -4.56 8.75 -1.23
CA ALA A 111 -6.00 8.50 -1.34
C ALA A 111 -6.82 9.36 -0.36
N THR A 112 -6.35 9.49 0.87
CA THR A 112 -6.97 10.32 1.91
C THR A 112 -6.98 11.80 1.51
N LEU A 113 -5.86 12.30 1.02
CA LEU A 113 -5.78 13.68 0.56
C LEU A 113 -6.67 13.93 -0.65
N ALA A 114 -6.67 13.03 -1.64
CA ALA A 114 -7.53 13.12 -2.81
C ALA A 114 -9.01 13.18 -2.42
N ARG A 115 -9.44 12.34 -1.46
CA ARG A 115 -10.80 12.36 -0.93
C ARG A 115 -11.19 13.71 -0.34
N ARG A 116 -10.32 14.29 0.50
CA ARG A 116 -10.55 15.61 1.10
C ARG A 116 -10.78 16.70 0.05
N TYR A 117 -10.04 16.65 -1.07
CA TYR A 117 -10.26 17.58 -2.17
C TYR A 117 -11.58 17.34 -2.91
N VAL A 118 -11.97 16.07 -3.11
CA VAL A 118 -13.25 15.71 -3.73
C VAL A 118 -14.42 16.17 -2.86
N GLU A 119 -14.35 15.95 -1.55
CA GLU A 119 -15.39 16.36 -0.59
C GLU A 119 -15.49 17.88 -0.43
N ALA A 120 -14.43 18.62 -0.72
CA ALA A 120 -14.44 20.08 -0.72
C ALA A 120 -15.16 20.69 -1.95
N VAL A 121 -15.47 19.89 -2.98
CA VAL A 121 -16.21 20.35 -4.15
C VAL A 121 -17.70 20.47 -3.80
N PRO A 122 -18.37 21.61 -4.12
CA PRO A 122 -19.79 21.80 -3.80
C PRO A 122 -20.68 20.69 -4.40
N PRO A 123 -21.67 20.17 -3.62
CA PRO A 123 -22.63 19.20 -4.14
C PRO A 123 -23.31 19.69 -5.42
N GLY A 124 -23.42 18.82 -6.42
CA GLY A 124 -24.01 19.14 -7.73
C GLY A 124 -23.05 19.81 -8.73
N SER A 125 -21.82 20.13 -8.33
CA SER A 125 -20.81 20.63 -9.26
C SER A 125 -20.38 19.58 -10.28
N LYS A 126 -20.08 20.02 -11.51
CA LYS A 126 -19.46 19.19 -12.56
C LYS A 126 -17.92 19.14 -12.47
N THR A 127 -17.32 19.89 -11.54
CA THR A 127 -15.88 19.96 -11.34
C THR A 127 -15.32 18.61 -10.90
N ARG A 128 -14.23 18.18 -11.53
CA ARG A 128 -13.51 16.95 -11.16
C ARG A 128 -12.14 17.30 -10.63
N ILE A 129 -11.77 16.68 -9.51
CA ILE A 129 -10.39 16.69 -9.03
C ILE A 129 -9.58 15.71 -9.87
N VAL A 130 -8.46 16.18 -10.41
CA VAL A 130 -7.55 15.38 -11.23
C VAL A 130 -6.13 15.43 -10.69
N ASP A 131 -5.38 14.34 -10.89
CA ASP A 131 -3.95 14.31 -10.62
C ASP A 131 -3.10 14.95 -11.74
N THR A 132 -1.78 14.85 -11.60
CA THR A 132 -0.83 15.35 -12.60
C THR A 132 0.34 14.36 -12.77
N ARG A 133 1.31 14.74 -13.60
CA ARG A 133 2.58 14.01 -13.75
C ARG A 133 3.65 14.42 -12.71
N LYS A 134 3.32 15.30 -11.77
CA LYS A 134 4.17 15.67 -10.63
C LYS A 134 4.10 14.57 -9.56
N THR A 135 4.57 13.40 -9.96
CA THR A 135 4.55 12.16 -9.18
C THR A 135 5.96 11.82 -8.73
N THR A 136 6.08 11.02 -7.69
CA THR A 136 7.39 10.52 -7.26
C THR A 136 7.96 9.58 -8.33
N PRO A 137 9.23 9.78 -8.73
CA PRO A 137 9.88 8.89 -9.69
C PRO A 137 9.77 7.42 -9.26
N GLY A 138 9.42 6.53 -10.19
CA GLY A 138 9.21 5.10 -9.93
C GLY A 138 7.86 4.73 -9.30
N LEU A 139 7.14 5.66 -8.68
CA LEU A 139 5.89 5.37 -7.93
C LEU A 139 4.62 5.88 -8.60
N ARG A 140 4.71 6.47 -9.80
CA ARG A 140 3.57 7.07 -10.52
C ARG A 140 2.35 6.15 -10.55
N ALA A 141 2.51 4.88 -10.90
CA ALA A 141 1.38 3.97 -11.02
C ALA A 141 0.64 3.79 -9.68
N LEU A 142 1.38 3.67 -8.57
CA LEU A 142 0.80 3.53 -7.23
C LEU A 142 0.08 4.81 -6.80
N GLU A 143 0.70 5.98 -7.02
CA GLU A 143 0.11 7.28 -6.68
C GLU A 143 -1.17 7.54 -7.49
N ARG A 144 -1.17 7.24 -8.79
CA ARG A 144 -2.36 7.36 -9.66
C ARG A 144 -3.46 6.36 -9.33
N TYR A 145 -3.10 5.18 -8.82
CA TYR A 145 -4.09 4.25 -8.29
C TYR A 145 -4.72 4.81 -7.00
N ALA A 146 -3.90 5.33 -6.09
CA ALA A 146 -4.36 5.93 -4.85
C ALA A 146 -5.29 7.14 -5.07
N VAL A 147 -4.99 8.01 -6.05
CA VAL A 147 -5.88 9.11 -6.47
C VAL A 147 -7.29 8.59 -6.79
N ARG A 148 -7.39 7.51 -7.56
CA ARG A 148 -8.69 6.88 -7.88
C ARG A 148 -9.35 6.26 -6.65
N CYS A 149 -8.59 5.59 -5.79
CA CYS A 149 -9.13 5.09 -4.52
C CYS A 149 -9.71 6.22 -3.67
N GLY A 150 -9.12 7.42 -3.69
CA GLY A 150 -9.64 8.61 -3.02
C GLY A 150 -10.94 9.17 -3.63
N GLY A 151 -11.32 8.73 -4.83
CA GLY A 151 -12.50 9.23 -5.56
C GLY A 151 -12.18 10.31 -6.59
N ALA A 152 -10.90 10.66 -6.78
CA ALA A 152 -10.46 11.60 -7.80
C ALA A 152 -10.17 10.90 -9.14
N HIS A 153 -9.91 11.69 -10.17
CA HIS A 153 -9.68 11.20 -11.53
C HIS A 153 -8.22 11.32 -11.95
N ASN A 154 -7.84 10.47 -12.90
CA ASN A 154 -6.54 10.50 -13.51
C ASN A 154 -6.56 11.42 -14.73
N HIS A 155 -5.62 12.36 -14.82
CA HIS A 155 -5.35 13.12 -16.04
C HIS A 155 -4.56 12.24 -17.03
N ARG A 156 -3.82 12.81 -18.00
CA ARG A 156 -2.93 12.05 -18.90
C ARG A 156 -1.81 11.30 -18.17
N ASP A 157 -1.51 10.08 -18.64
CA ASP A 157 -0.51 9.18 -18.05
C ASP A 157 0.95 9.54 -18.40
N THR A 158 1.18 9.93 -19.66
CA THR A 158 2.50 10.13 -20.25
C THR A 158 2.57 11.43 -21.07
N LEU A 159 3.70 11.69 -21.73
CA LEU A 159 3.82 12.78 -22.70
C LEU A 159 2.99 12.53 -23.97
N GLY A 160 2.88 11.27 -24.40
CA GLY A 160 2.23 10.88 -25.65
C GLY A 160 0.74 10.53 -25.51
N SER A 161 0.23 10.41 -24.28
CA SER A 161 -1.21 10.25 -24.05
C SER A 161 -1.87 11.64 -24.00
N ALA A 162 -2.74 11.95 -24.95
CA ALA A 162 -3.64 13.10 -24.92
C ALA A 162 -4.90 12.75 -25.72
#